data_AF-A0A6G0EBX8-F1
#
_entry.id   AF-A0A6G0EBX8-F1
#
_cell.length_a   1.000
_cell.length_b   1.000
_cell.length_c   1.000
_cell.angle_alpha   90.00
_cell.angle_beta   90.00
_cell.angle_gamma   90.00
#
_symmetry.space_group_name_H-M   'P 1'
#
loop_
_entity.id
_entity.type
_entity.pdbx_description
1 polymer ?
#
loop_
_entity_poly.entity_id
_entity_poly.type
_entity_poly.pdbx_seq_one_letter_code
_entity_poly.pdbx_strand_id
1 'polypeptide(L)'
;MSNPQTLSSEESTRRLYLGLWLFSGVSLAGCIVLGYPLVGTATFVGCITAAIVVFSRCDGPIFDERDQRRQGEASRRTLRVLGISSAVVFPVTTALWALGVVEWPLWLTPIAFFVAGLAFVHVGSTMYETTQVA
;
A
#
# COMPACT_ATOMS: atom_id res chain seq x y z
N MET A 1 -34.86 11.20 5.06
CA MET A 1 -35.03 10.42 3.82
C MET A 1 -33.90 10.81 2.88
N SER A 2 -32.90 9.93 2.70
CA SER A 2 -31.76 10.17 1.81
C SER A 2 -32.19 10.05 0.35
N ASN A 3 -31.74 10.99 -0.49
CA ASN A 3 -32.07 11.09 -1.92
C ASN A 3 -31.39 9.92 -2.68
N PRO A 4 -32.10 9.11 -3.47
CA PRO A 4 -31.52 7.95 -4.16
C PRO A 4 -30.34 8.29 -5.10
N GLN A 5 -30.21 9.55 -5.53
CA GLN A 5 -29.09 9.98 -6.37
C GLN A 5 -27.74 10.12 -5.63
N THR A 6 -27.74 10.35 -4.32
CA THR A 6 -26.47 10.49 -3.56
C THR A 6 -25.79 9.15 -3.36
N LEU A 7 -26.55 8.09 -3.11
CA LEU A 7 -26.03 6.73 -2.91
C LEU A 7 -25.32 6.18 -4.16
N SER A 8 -25.85 6.45 -5.37
CA SER A 8 -25.20 6.02 -6.62
C SER A 8 -23.87 6.72 -6.89
N SER A 9 -23.75 7.99 -6.48
CA SER A 9 -22.52 8.78 -6.66
C SER A 9 -21.41 8.29 -5.73
N GLU A 10 -21.73 8.00 -4.46
CA GLU A 10 -20.78 7.48 -3.48
C GLU A 10 -20.23 6.11 -3.87
N GLU A 11 -21.09 5.19 -4.33
CA GLU A 11 -20.64 3.89 -4.83
C GLU A 11 -19.73 4.01 -6.06
N SER A 12 -20.06 4.92 -6.98
CA SER A 12 -19.25 5.18 -8.17
C SER A 12 -17.87 5.71 -7.80
N THR A 13 -17.80 6.68 -6.88
CA THR A 13 -16.53 7.23 -6.39
C THR A 13 -15.69 6.18 -5.66
N ARG A 14 -16.30 5.33 -4.82
CA ARG A 14 -15.61 4.24 -4.13
C ARG A 14 -15.04 3.22 -5.12
N ARG A 15 -15.79 2.85 -6.16
CA ARG A 15 -15.31 1.94 -7.21
C ARG A 15 -14.19 2.56 -8.03
N LEU A 16 -14.29 3.85 -8.35
CA LEU A 16 -13.23 4.58 -9.05
C LEU A 16 -11.95 4.63 -8.21
N TYR A 17 -12.05 4.95 -6.92
CA TYR A 17 -10.92 4.97 -6.00
C TYR A 17 -10.22 3.61 -5.92
N LEU A 18 -10.99 2.52 -5.69
CA LEU A 18 -10.44 1.17 -5.67
C LEU A 18 -9.87 0.75 -7.02
N GLY A 19 -10.56 1.11 -8.11
CA GLY A 19 -10.12 0.86 -9.48
C GLY A 19 -8.78 1.53 -9.79
N LEU A 20 -8.59 2.78 -9.37
CA LEU A 20 -7.33 3.52 -9.51
C LEU A 20 -6.17 2.84 -8.77
N TRP A 21 -6.41 2.37 -7.54
CA TRP A 21 -5.41 1.63 -6.76
C TRP A 21 -5.04 0.27 -7.37
N LEU A 22 -6.04 -0.49 -7.83
CA LEU A 22 -5.79 -1.78 -8.47
C LEU A 22 -5.08 -1.59 -9.82
N PHE A 23 -5.56 -0.65 -10.63
CA PHE A 23 -4.99 -0.37 -11.94
C PHE A 23 -3.57 0.17 -11.84
N SER A 24 -3.26 1.03 -10.85
CA SER A 24 -1.91 1.53 -10.65
C SER A 24 -0.92 0.39 -10.41
N GLY A 25 -1.25 -0.55 -9.50
CA GLY A 25 -0.41 -1.70 -9.19
C GLY A 25 -0.23 -2.66 -10.37
N VAL A 26 -1.33 -3.02 -11.03
CA VAL A 26 -1.31 -3.93 -12.20
C VAL A 26 -0.54 -3.31 -13.37
N SER A 27 -0.78 -2.02 -13.66
CA SER A 27 -0.07 -1.34 -14.73
C SER A 27 1.41 -1.21 -14.45
N LEU A 28 1.82 -0.92 -13.21
CA LEU A 28 3.23 -0.85 -12.85
C LEU A 28 3.91 -2.20 -13.07
N ALA A 29 3.34 -3.27 -12.53
CA ALA A 29 3.88 -4.62 -12.67
C ALA A 29 3.92 -5.05 -14.14
N GLY A 30 2.83 -4.85 -14.89
CA GLY A 30 2.74 -5.20 -16.31
C GLY A 30 3.77 -4.44 -17.17
N CYS A 31 3.90 -3.13 -16.97
CA CYS A 31 4.88 -2.33 -17.71
C CYS A 31 6.33 -2.72 -17.40
N ILE A 32 6.65 -3.08 -16.15
CA ILE A 32 7.99 -3.58 -15.79
C ILE A 32 8.28 -4.89 -16.54
N VAL A 33 7.34 -5.84 -16.55
CA VAL A 33 7.48 -7.13 -17.26
C VAL A 33 7.64 -6.92 -18.77
N LEU A 34 6.93 -5.93 -19.33
CA LEU A 34 7.00 -5.59 -20.75
C LEU A 34 8.21 -4.72 -21.14
N GLY A 35 9.09 -4.37 -20.21
CA GLY A 35 10.30 -3.58 -20.49
C GLY A 35 10.09 -2.06 -20.56
N TYR A 36 8.96 -1.55 -20.05
CA TYR A 36 8.62 -0.12 -20.02
C TYR A 36 8.54 0.44 -18.57
N PRO A 37 9.61 0.37 -17.77
CA PRO A 37 9.56 0.72 -16.34
C PRO A 37 9.20 2.19 -16.09
N LEU A 38 9.65 3.11 -16.96
CA LEU A 38 9.33 4.54 -16.83
C LEU A 38 7.84 4.81 -17.08
N VAL A 39 7.25 4.14 -18.07
CA VAL A 39 5.81 4.26 -18.37
C VAL A 39 4.98 3.70 -17.22
N GLY A 40 5.36 2.52 -16.70
CA GLY A 40 4.72 1.93 -15.53
C GLY A 40 4.75 2.85 -14.32
N THR A 41 5.90 3.48 -14.06
CA THR A 41 6.08 4.43 -12.94
C THR A 41 5.22 5.68 -13.14
N ALA A 42 5.22 6.27 -14.35
CA ALA A 42 4.41 7.46 -14.65
C ALA A 42 2.91 7.17 -14.49
N THR A 43 2.43 6.04 -15.00
CA THR A 43 1.03 5.61 -14.83
C THR A 43 0.70 5.38 -13.36
N PHE A 44 1.59 4.71 -12.61
CA PHE A 44 1.40 4.48 -11.18
C PHE A 44 1.23 5.79 -10.41
N VAL A 45 2.16 6.74 -10.60
CA VAL A 45 2.11 8.06 -9.96
C VAL A 45 0.84 8.79 -10.36
N GLY A 46 0.51 8.85 -11.66
CA GLY A 46 -0.69 9.52 -12.16
C GLY A 46 -1.98 8.95 -11.55
N CYS A 47 -2.10 7.62 -11.46
CA CYS A 47 -3.25 6.97 -10.84
C CYS A 47 -3.36 7.22 -9.34
N ILE A 48 -2.24 7.22 -8.60
CA ILE A 48 -2.25 7.54 -7.18
C ILE A 48 -2.63 9.01 -6.96
N THR A 49 -2.07 9.94 -7.73
CA THR A 49 -2.44 11.35 -7.66
C THR A 49 -3.92 11.53 -7.94
N ALA A 50 -4.45 10.87 -8.97
CA ALA A 50 -5.88 10.89 -9.28
C ALA A 50 -6.71 10.31 -8.12
N ALA A 51 -6.31 9.20 -7.50
CA ALA A 51 -7.00 8.62 -6.35
C ALA A 51 -7.03 9.58 -5.14
N ILE A 52 -5.93 10.27 -4.87
CA ILE A 52 -5.85 11.30 -3.81
C ILE A 52 -6.75 12.50 -4.12
N VAL A 53 -6.77 12.95 -5.38
CA VAL A 53 -7.65 14.04 -5.81
C VAL A 53 -9.11 13.64 -5.68
N VAL A 54 -9.48 12.43 -6.13
CA VAL A 54 -10.83 11.88 -5.97
C VAL A 54 -11.23 11.82 -4.48
N PHE A 55 -10.31 11.36 -3.61
CA PHE A 55 -10.54 11.30 -2.18
C PHE A 55 -10.74 12.69 -1.55
N SER A 56 -9.91 13.68 -1.92
CA SER A 56 -9.97 15.04 -1.34
C SER A 56 -11.15 15.88 -1.82
N ARG A 57 -11.81 15.48 -2.92
CA ARG A 57 -12.98 16.17 -3.48
C ARG A 57 -14.32 15.56 -3.03
N CYS A 58 -14.30 14.50 -2.22
CA CYS A 58 -15.51 13.91 -1.67
C CYS A 58 -15.96 14.69 -0.43
N ASP A 59 -17.11 15.36 -0.52
CA ASP A 59 -17.71 16.12 0.61
C ASP A 59 -18.32 15.22 1.71
N GLY A 60 -18.24 13.89 1.57
CA GLY A 60 -18.72 12.90 2.54
C GLY A 60 -17.76 11.71 2.68
N PRO A 61 -17.86 10.94 3.78
CA PRO A 61 -16.99 9.79 4.02
C PRO A 61 -17.21 8.71 2.96
N ILE A 62 -16.19 8.44 2.12
CA ILE A 62 -16.19 7.37 1.11
C ILE A 62 -16.42 5.99 1.75
N PHE A 63 -16.06 5.84 3.03
CA PHE A 63 -16.30 4.67 3.86
C PHE A 63 -17.10 5.09 5.09
N ASP A 64 -18.28 4.51 5.28
CA ASP A 64 -19.07 4.68 6.50
C ASP A 64 -18.33 4.09 7.72
N GLU A 65 -18.85 4.31 8.93
CA GLU A 65 -18.24 3.80 10.17
C GLU A 65 -18.06 2.27 10.17
N ARG A 66 -18.93 1.51 9.48
CA ARG A 66 -18.81 0.05 9.35
C ARG A 66 -17.69 -0.34 8.38
N ASP A 67 -17.57 0.36 7.27
CA ASP A 67 -16.56 0.12 6.25
C ASP A 67 -15.18 0.55 6.75
N GLN A 68 -15.07 1.61 7.56
CA GLN A 68 -13.82 2.00 8.20
C GLN A 68 -13.27 0.91 9.12
N ARG A 69 -14.14 0.25 9.91
CA ARG A 69 -13.71 -0.89 10.75
C ARG A 69 -13.19 -2.05 9.89
N ARG A 70 -13.90 -2.40 8.82
CA ARG A 70 -13.46 -3.44 7.88
C ARG A 70 -12.16 -3.09 7.17
N GLN A 71 -11.99 -1.83 6.79
CA GLN A 71 -10.74 -1.34 6.20
C GLN A 71 -9.59 -1.37 7.18
N GLY A 72 -9.83 -1.01 8.45
CA GLY A 72 -8.84 -1.13 9.52
C GLY A 72 -8.40 -2.57 9.74
N GLU A 73 -9.35 -3.51 9.81
CA GLU A 73 -9.06 -4.95 9.90
C GLU A 73 -8.31 -5.48 8.67
N ALA A 74 -8.73 -5.10 7.46
CA ALA A 74 -8.07 -5.48 6.22
C ALA A 74 -6.65 -4.92 6.15
N SER A 75 -6.45 -3.65 6.49
CA SER A 75 -5.13 -3.01 6.54
C SER A 75 -4.22 -3.66 7.56
N ARG A 76 -4.73 -3.95 8.76
CA ARG A 76 -4.00 -4.67 9.80
C ARG A 76 -3.59 -6.07 9.34
N ARG A 77 -4.46 -6.76 8.59
CA ARG A 77 -4.16 -8.08 8.02
C ARG A 77 -3.09 -7.98 6.93
N THR A 78 -3.19 -7.02 6.02
CA THR A 78 -2.20 -6.78 4.97
C THR A 78 -0.83 -6.46 5.56
N LEU A 79 -0.77 -5.54 6.53
CA LEU A 79 0.48 -5.20 7.22
C LEU A 79 1.07 -6.39 7.96
N ARG A 80 0.24 -7.22 8.60
CA ARG A 80 0.69 -8.45 9.26
C ARG A 80 1.28 -9.44 8.26
N VAL A 81 0.60 -9.68 7.14
CA VAL A 81 1.09 -10.59 6.08
C VAL A 81 2.39 -10.08 5.50
N LEU A 82 2.47 -8.79 5.17
CA LEU A 82 3.68 -8.15 4.65
C LEU A 82 4.84 -8.27 5.65
N GLY A 83 4.58 -7.96 6.93
CA GLY A 83 5.58 -8.01 7.99
C GLY A 83 6.10 -9.42 8.28
N ILE A 84 5.23 -10.44 8.30
CA ILE A 84 5.66 -11.84 8.45
C ILE A 84 6.46 -12.28 7.23
N SER A 85 5.99 -11.93 6.03
CA SER A 85 6.67 -12.31 4.79
C SER A 85 8.06 -11.68 4.72
N SER A 86 8.20 -10.40 5.08
CA SER A 86 9.50 -9.74 5.12
C SER A 86 10.42 -10.32 6.21
N ALA A 87 9.87 -10.64 7.38
CA ALA A 87 10.62 -11.28 8.47
C ALA A 87 11.14 -12.69 8.12
N VAL A 88 10.63 -13.32 7.07
CA VAL A 88 11.14 -14.60 6.55
C VAL A 88 12.05 -14.38 5.34
N VAL A 89 11.59 -13.65 4.32
CA VAL A 89 12.30 -13.50 3.05
C VAL A 89 13.65 -12.83 3.22
N PHE A 90 13.73 -11.73 3.98
CA PHE A 90 15.00 -11.01 4.14
C PHE A 90 16.02 -11.82 4.93
N PRO A 91 15.72 -12.38 6.12
CA PRO A 91 16.70 -13.19 6.85
C PRO A 91 17.18 -14.41 6.07
N VAL A 92 16.27 -15.12 5.38
CA VAL A 92 16.65 -16.27 4.55
C VAL A 92 17.56 -15.85 3.40
N THR A 93 17.20 -14.79 2.68
CA THR A 93 18.02 -14.29 1.57
C THR A 93 19.39 -13.83 2.04
N THR A 94 19.46 -13.11 3.17
CA THR A 94 20.72 -12.70 3.80
C THR A 94 21.57 -13.89 4.23
N ALA A 95 20.96 -14.93 4.81
CA ALA A 95 21.68 -16.14 5.20
C ALA A 95 22.26 -16.88 3.99
N LEU A 96 21.46 -17.05 2.93
CA LEU A 96 21.92 -17.68 1.68
C LEU A 96 23.03 -16.87 1.02
N TRP A 97 22.92 -15.54 1.02
CA TRP A 97 23.97 -14.65 0.52
C TRP A 97 25.26 -14.76 1.33
N ALA A 98 25.16 -14.74 2.67
CA ALA A 98 26.30 -14.87 3.56
C ALA A 98 27.02 -16.23 3.44
N LEU A 99 26.28 -17.29 3.10
CA LEU A 99 26.81 -18.63 2.82
C LEU A 99 27.36 -18.78 1.40
N GLY A 100 27.28 -17.75 0.56
CA GLY A 100 27.73 -17.80 -0.83
C GLY A 100 26.86 -18.66 -1.74
N VAL A 101 25.64 -19.00 -1.33
CA VAL A 101 24.69 -19.81 -2.12
C VAL A 101 24.04 -18.97 -3.23
N VAL A 102 23.82 -17.68 -2.97
CA VAL A 102 23.20 -16.73 -3.91
C VAL A 102 23.96 -15.41 -3.92
N GLU A 103 23.96 -14.71 -5.05
CA GLU A 103 24.39 -13.31 -5.13
C GLU A 103 23.28 -12.38 -4.64
N TRP A 104 23.65 -11.26 -4.01
CA TRP A 104 22.68 -10.27 -3.56
C TRP A 104 22.09 -9.52 -4.77
N PRO A 105 20.77 -9.60 -5.02
CA PRO A 105 20.20 -8.94 -6.17
C PRO A 105 20.15 -7.41 -5.97
N LEU A 106 20.68 -6.64 -6.92
CA LEU A 106 20.68 -5.17 -6.81
C LEU A 106 19.28 -4.56 -6.68
N TRP A 107 18.26 -5.19 -7.26
CA TRP A 107 16.86 -4.76 -7.14
C TRP A 107 16.28 -4.98 -5.74
N LEU A 108 16.87 -5.88 -4.93
CA LEU A 108 16.40 -6.19 -3.59
C LEU A 108 16.81 -5.11 -2.57
N THR A 109 17.94 -4.44 -2.82
CA THR A 109 18.49 -3.38 -1.96
C THR A 109 17.48 -2.26 -1.66
N PRO A 110 16.87 -1.58 -2.65
CA PRO A 110 15.90 -0.52 -2.37
C PRO A 110 14.65 -1.04 -1.63
N ILE A 111 14.22 -2.28 -1.89
CA ILE A 111 13.07 -2.89 -1.19
C ILE A 111 13.42 -3.15 0.27
N ALA A 112 14.64 -3.62 0.57
CA ALA A 112 15.11 -3.83 1.93
C ALA A 112 15.09 -2.52 2.73
N PHE A 113 15.59 -1.43 2.15
CA PHE A 113 15.55 -0.10 2.78
C PHE A 113 14.12 0.41 2.97
N PHE A 114 13.24 0.21 2.00
CA PHE A 114 11.83 0.58 2.12
C PHE A 114 11.15 -0.16 3.28
N VAL A 115 11.35 -1.47 3.38
CA VAL A 115 10.81 -2.29 4.48
C VAL A 115 11.40 -1.88 5.83
N ALA A 116 12.71 -1.60 5.90
CA ALA A 116 13.34 -1.08 7.10
C ALA A 116 12.75 0.28 7.54
N GLY A 117 12.49 1.18 6.58
CA GLY A 117 11.81 2.44 6.82
C GLY A 117 10.39 2.26 7.37
N LEU A 118 9.61 1.34 6.81
CA LEU A 118 8.28 1.00 7.33
C LEU A 118 8.34 0.46 8.76
N ALA A 119 9.30 -0.43 9.05
CA ALA A 119 9.49 -0.96 10.40
C ALA A 119 9.86 0.14 11.39
N PHE A 120 10.74 1.07 10.98
CA PHE A 120 11.13 2.21 11.80
C PHE A 120 9.94 3.12 12.11
N VAL A 121 9.13 3.47 11.10
CA VAL A 121 7.91 4.28 11.28
C VAL A 121 6.93 3.57 12.22
N HIS A 122 6.74 2.26 12.07
CA HIS A 122 5.84 1.48 12.92
C HIS A 122 6.29 1.45 14.39
N VAL A 123 7.58 1.24 14.65
CA VAL A 123 8.12 1.27 16.01
C VAL A 123 8.02 2.68 16.60
N GLY A 124 8.36 3.70 15.82
CA GLY A 124 8.25 5.10 16.22
C GLY A 124 6.82 5.50 16.58
N SER A 125 5.84 5.14 15.77
CA SER A 125 4.42 5.42 16.04
C SER A 125 3.95 4.71 17.30
N THR A 126 4.34 3.44 17.49
CA THR A 126 3.97 2.65 18.66
C THR A 126 4.55 3.25 19.94
N MET A 127 5.82 3.66 19.93
CA MET A 127 6.43 4.31 21.09
C MET A 127 5.77 5.65 21.41
N TYR A 128 5.51 6.48 20.39
CA TYR A 128 4.82 7.75 20.56
C TYR A 128 3.45 7.57 21.24
N GLU A 129 2.63 6.64 20.76
CA GLU A 129 1.32 6.33 21.34
C GLU A 129 1.45 5.87 22.81
N THR A 130 2.40 5.00 23.13
CA THR A 130 2.60 4.53 24.52
C THR A 130 3.01 5.64 25.48
N THR A 131 3.76 6.65 25.01
CA THR A 131 4.17 7.79 25.85
C THR A 131 3.07 8.83 26.08
N GLN A 132 2.05 8.89 25.22
CA GLN A 132 0.92 9.83 25.38
C GLN A 132 -0.16 9.31 26.35
N VAL A 133 -0.15 8.01 26.64
CA VAL A 133 -1.16 7.35 27.50
C VAL A 133 -0.65 7.15 28.94
N ALA A 134 0.65 7.38 29.19
CA ALA A 134 1.30 7.27 30.50
C ALA A 134 1.38 8.63 31.21
#